data_AF-A0A1Y1YN11-F1
#
_entry.id   AF-A0A1Y1YN11-F1
#
_cell.length_a   1.000
_cell.length_b   1.000
_cell.length_c   1.000
_cell.angle_alpha   90.00
_cell.angle_beta   90.00
_cell.angle_gamma   90.00
#
_symmetry.space_group_name_H-M   'P 1'
#
loop_
_entity.id
_entity.type
_entity.pdbx_description
1 polymer ?
#
loop_
_entity_poly.entity_id
_entity_poly.type
_entity_poly.pdbx_seq_one_letter_code
_entity_poly.pdbx_strand_id
1 'polypeptide(L)'
;MKVQGAGAKNITAAVKTNFWGEQEFPSLEEMKEILLKTYMMKRNPEDIINELKSMKINKNDDIIKFNQKYTELYNKFDDKFKLKLFTSDYLDAIINKVWVWLNIKLETKNKDITIEEAMEAAEFYDKLEVELRIKTQNNNNGFPKNKIYKILILIKILNLIITII
;
A
#
# COMPACT_ATOMS: atom_id res chain seq x y z
N MET A 1 -23.23 8.50 -34.08
CA MET A 1 -22.17 9.50 -33.82
C MET A 1 -20.83 8.82 -34.11
N LYS A 2 -20.11 9.20 -35.18
CA LYS A 2 -18.75 8.67 -35.42
C LYS A 2 -17.80 9.45 -34.52
N VAL A 3 -17.24 8.80 -33.50
CA VAL A 3 -16.19 9.42 -32.67
C VAL A 3 -14.92 9.48 -33.52
N GLN A 4 -14.41 10.68 -33.80
CA GLN A 4 -13.27 10.91 -34.70
C GLN A 4 -12.10 11.54 -33.94
N GLY A 5 -10.87 11.12 -34.25
CA GLY A 5 -9.63 11.62 -33.63
C GLY A 5 -8.67 10.51 -33.19
N ALA A 6 -7.40 10.86 -32.95
CA ALA A 6 -6.36 9.90 -32.54
C ALA A 6 -6.71 9.20 -31.21
N GLY A 7 -7.25 9.94 -30.22
CA GLY A 7 -7.68 9.37 -28.95
C GLY A 7 -8.82 8.35 -29.09
N ALA A 8 -9.83 8.66 -29.90
CA ALA A 8 -10.95 7.74 -30.15
C ALA A 8 -10.50 6.46 -30.86
N LYS A 9 -9.57 6.56 -31.84
CA LYS A 9 -8.97 5.40 -32.50
C LYS A 9 -8.23 4.50 -31.52
N ASN A 10 -7.41 5.09 -30.64
CA ASN A 10 -6.60 4.32 -29.70
C ASN A 10 -7.43 3.68 -28.58
N ILE A 11 -8.50 4.33 -28.10
CA ILE A 11 -9.44 3.72 -27.15
C ILE A 11 -10.19 2.56 -27.81
N THR A 12 -10.66 2.73 -29.05
CA THR A 12 -11.36 1.67 -29.79
C THR A 12 -10.44 0.47 -30.04
N ALA A 13 -9.16 0.72 -30.31
CA ALA A 13 -8.15 -0.33 -30.48
C ALA A 13 -7.86 -1.13 -29.20
N ALA A 14 -8.22 -0.59 -28.03
CA ALA A 14 -8.04 -1.26 -26.74
C ALA A 14 -9.24 -2.15 -26.33
N VAL A 15 -10.34 -2.14 -27.09
CA VAL A 15 -11.47 -3.06 -26.89
C VAL A 15 -11.01 -4.49 -27.20
N LYS A 16 -11.26 -5.41 -26.29
CA LYS A 16 -10.88 -6.82 -26.41
C LYS A 16 -12.14 -7.68 -26.56
N THR A 17 -11.95 -8.94 -26.94
CA THR A 17 -13.01 -9.95 -26.90
C THR A 17 -12.72 -10.90 -25.75
N ASN A 18 -13.70 -11.11 -24.87
CA ASN A 18 -13.56 -12.02 -23.72
C ASN A 18 -13.71 -13.50 -24.16
N PHE A 19 -13.55 -14.43 -23.22
CA PHE A 19 -13.66 -15.88 -23.47
C PHE A 19 -15.05 -16.30 -24.00
N TRP A 20 -16.08 -15.48 -23.76
CA TRP A 20 -17.46 -15.71 -24.20
C TRP A 20 -17.76 -15.09 -25.59
N GLY A 21 -16.78 -14.46 -26.23
CA GLY A 21 -16.97 -13.80 -27.51
C GLY A 21 -17.56 -12.40 -27.42
N GLU A 22 -17.71 -11.83 -26.22
CA GLU A 22 -18.28 -10.50 -26.00
C GLU A 22 -17.21 -9.42 -26.01
N GLN A 23 -17.59 -8.20 -26.40
CA GLN A 23 -16.71 -7.05 -26.35
C GLN A 23 -16.49 -6.60 -24.90
N GLU A 24 -15.23 -6.62 -24.48
CA GLU A 24 -14.76 -6.06 -23.22
C GLU A 24 -14.12 -4.70 -23.49
N PHE A 25 -14.79 -3.65 -23.00
CA PHE A 25 -14.32 -2.28 -23.14
C PHE A 25 -13.21 -1.99 -22.12
N PRO A 26 -12.22 -1.15 -22.47
CA PRO A 26 -11.22 -0.72 -21.50
C PRO A 26 -11.89 0.01 -20.34
N SER A 27 -11.35 -0.17 -19.14
CA SER A 27 -11.76 0.58 -17.95
C SER A 27 -11.50 2.08 -18.11
N LEU A 28 -12.13 2.90 -17.26
CA LEU A 28 -11.93 4.35 -17.26
C LEU A 28 -10.44 4.72 -17.05
N GLU A 29 -9.74 3.97 -16.19
CA GLU A 29 -8.31 4.12 -15.93
C GLU A 29 -7.49 3.87 -17.21
N GLU A 30 -7.75 2.76 -17.90
CA GLU A 30 -7.09 2.41 -19.17
C GLU A 30 -7.38 3.45 -20.26
N MET A 31 -8.63 3.92 -20.37
CA MET A 31 -8.98 4.98 -21.32
C MET A 31 -8.21 6.28 -21.03
N LYS A 32 -8.07 6.65 -19.75
CA LYS A 32 -7.31 7.84 -19.34
C LYS A 32 -5.83 7.70 -19.71
N GLU A 33 -5.21 6.55 -19.44
CA GLU A 33 -3.82 6.28 -19.82
C GLU A 33 -3.59 6.32 -21.33
N ILE A 34 -4.49 5.76 -22.11
CA ILE A 34 -4.45 5.79 -23.58
C ILE A 34 -4.45 7.24 -24.08
N LEU A 35 -5.32 8.09 -23.52
CA LEU A 35 -5.40 9.50 -23.92
C LEU A 35 -4.13 10.27 -23.53
N LEU A 36 -3.63 10.07 -22.30
CA LEU A 36 -2.39 10.69 -21.84
C LEU A 36 -1.22 10.37 -22.77
N LYS A 37 -1.07 9.08 -23.13
CA LYS A 37 -0.02 8.64 -24.07
C LYS A 37 -0.22 9.21 -25.47
N THR A 38 -1.47 9.20 -25.97
CA THR A 38 -1.80 9.67 -27.33
C THR A 38 -1.42 11.14 -27.53
N TYR A 39 -1.60 11.97 -26.50
CA TYR A 39 -1.34 13.40 -26.57
C TYR A 39 -0.04 13.81 -25.86
N MET A 40 0.83 12.86 -25.49
CA MET A 40 2.06 13.07 -24.71
C MET A 40 1.85 13.96 -23.46
N MET A 41 0.67 13.86 -22.86
CA MET A 41 0.33 14.61 -21.66
C MET A 41 0.94 13.90 -20.46
N LYS A 42 1.60 14.66 -19.58
CA LYS A 42 2.00 14.14 -18.26
C LYS A 42 0.74 13.98 -17.40
N ARG A 43 0.66 12.90 -16.61
CA ARG A 43 -0.38 12.79 -15.57
C ARG A 43 -0.26 14.01 -14.66
N ASN A 44 -1.41 14.60 -14.32
CA ASN A 44 -1.49 15.64 -13.32
C ASN A 44 -0.95 15.07 -11.99
N PRO A 45 0.09 15.65 -11.37
CA PRO A 45 0.63 15.15 -10.10
C PRO A 45 -0.43 15.05 -9.00
N GLU A 46 -1.39 15.98 -8.97
CA GLU A 46 -2.54 15.96 -8.07
C GLU A 46 -3.41 14.71 -8.25
N ASP A 47 -3.57 14.20 -9.48
CA ASP A 47 -4.33 12.97 -9.73
C ASP A 47 -3.61 11.76 -9.13
N ILE A 48 -2.29 11.71 -9.23
CA ILE A 48 -1.48 10.63 -8.65
C ILE A 48 -1.50 10.73 -7.12
N ILE A 49 -1.48 11.95 -6.56
CA ILE A 49 -1.61 12.15 -5.10
C ILE A 49 -2.96 11.63 -4.62
N ASN A 50 -4.03 11.94 -5.34
CA ASN A 50 -5.36 11.45 -5.01
C ASN A 50 -5.45 9.92 -5.14
N GLU A 51 -4.83 9.34 -6.17
CA GLU A 51 -4.72 7.88 -6.32
C GLU A 51 -4.03 7.28 -5.10
N LEU A 52 -2.87 7.81 -4.71
CA LEU A 52 -2.08 7.31 -3.60
C LEU A 52 -2.82 7.45 -2.25
N LYS A 53 -3.51 8.57 -1.99
CA LYS A 53 -4.36 8.74 -0.79
C LYS A 53 -5.59 7.82 -0.78
N SER A 54 -6.07 7.44 -1.95
CA SER A 54 -7.21 6.52 -2.10
C SER A 54 -6.83 5.04 -1.95
N MET A 55 -5.53 4.71 -2.01
CA MET A 55 -5.07 3.33 -1.85
C MET A 55 -5.52 2.76 -0.52
N LYS A 56 -6.02 1.53 -0.55
CA LYS A 56 -6.35 0.74 0.64
C LYS A 56 -5.89 -0.70 0.42
N ILE A 57 -5.11 -1.23 1.36
CA ILE A 57 -4.78 -2.65 1.40
C ILE A 57 -6.01 -3.43 1.91
N ASN A 58 -6.28 -4.62 1.40
CA ASN A 58 -7.24 -5.52 2.05
C ASN A 58 -6.59 -6.27 3.21
N LYS A 59 -7.40 -6.77 4.13
CA LYS A 59 -6.94 -7.48 5.34
C LYS A 59 -5.97 -8.63 5.05
N ASN A 60 -6.19 -9.37 3.95
CA ASN A 60 -5.45 -10.57 3.62
C ASN A 60 -4.38 -10.35 2.53
N ASP A 61 -4.24 -9.12 2.03
CA ASP A 61 -3.25 -8.83 0.99
C ASP A 61 -1.83 -8.82 1.57
N ASP A 62 -0.86 -9.03 0.70
CA ASP A 62 0.56 -9.00 1.02
C ASP A 62 1.04 -7.56 1.20
N ILE A 63 1.54 -7.22 2.39
CA ILE A 63 1.95 -5.85 2.72
C ILE A 63 3.20 -5.43 1.95
N ILE A 64 4.11 -6.35 1.63
CA ILE A 64 5.34 -6.07 0.89
C ILE A 64 4.98 -5.67 -0.54
N LYS A 65 4.09 -6.44 -1.19
CA LYS A 65 3.60 -6.12 -2.53
C LYS A 65 2.83 -4.81 -2.56
N PHE A 66 2.04 -4.54 -1.52
CA PHE A 66 1.35 -3.27 -1.39
C PHE A 66 2.33 -2.09 -1.26
N ASN A 67 3.35 -2.21 -0.41
CA ASN A 67 4.38 -1.18 -0.20
C ASN A 67 5.23 -0.96 -1.46
N GLN A 68 5.54 -2.00 -2.22
CA GLN A 68 6.20 -1.86 -3.53
C GLN A 68 5.38 -0.98 -4.48
N LYS A 69 4.08 -1.27 -4.64
CA LYS A 69 3.19 -0.44 -5.47
C LYS A 69 3.08 0.99 -4.96
N TYR A 70 2.98 1.16 -3.63
CA TYR A 70 2.91 2.47 -3.00
C TYR A 70 4.18 3.28 -3.26
N THR A 71 5.36 2.65 -3.11
CA THR A 71 6.68 3.25 -3.36
C THR A 71 6.87 3.61 -4.82
N GLU A 72 6.43 2.78 -5.76
CA GLU A 72 6.47 3.08 -7.20
C GLU A 72 5.66 4.33 -7.55
N LEU A 73 4.50 4.55 -6.92
CA LEU A 73 3.72 5.77 -7.11
C LEU A 73 4.36 6.96 -6.39
N TYR A 74 4.86 6.76 -5.18
CA TYR A 74 5.53 7.79 -4.38
C TYR A 74 6.79 8.33 -5.07
N ASN A 75 7.58 7.46 -5.71
CA ASN A 75 8.81 7.83 -6.40
C ASN A 75 8.60 8.52 -7.76
N LYS A 76 7.36 8.59 -8.26
CA LYS A 76 7.02 9.38 -9.46
C LYS A 76 6.95 10.88 -9.18
N PHE A 77 6.96 11.29 -7.90
CA PHE A 77 6.86 12.68 -7.49
C PHE A 77 8.23 13.35 -7.32
N ASP A 78 8.33 14.58 -7.81
CA ASP A 78 9.36 15.51 -7.37
C ASP A 78 9.15 15.90 -5.90
N ASP A 79 10.20 16.33 -5.21
CA ASP A 79 10.19 16.62 -3.77
C ASP A 79 9.05 17.57 -3.35
N LYS A 80 8.73 18.56 -4.19
CA LYS A 80 7.62 19.50 -3.96
C LYS A 80 6.27 18.81 -3.77
N PHE A 81 6.03 17.73 -4.52
CA PHE A 81 4.78 16.97 -4.43
C PHE A 81 4.82 15.93 -3.31
N LYS A 82 5.99 15.37 -2.99
CA LYS A 82 6.17 14.50 -1.82
C LYS A 82 5.79 15.20 -0.51
N LEU A 83 6.03 16.52 -0.40
CA LEU A 83 5.60 17.33 0.75
C LEU A 83 4.07 17.38 0.99
N LYS A 84 3.25 16.96 0.03
CA LYS A 84 1.78 16.87 0.17
C LYS A 84 1.30 15.53 0.73
N LEU A 85 2.22 14.60 0.92
CA LEU A 85 1.97 13.27 1.46
C LEU A 85 2.52 13.21 2.87
N PHE A 86 1.68 12.71 3.78
CA PHE A 86 1.99 12.57 5.18
C PHE A 86 1.95 11.11 5.57
N THR A 87 2.65 10.77 6.66
CA THR A 87 2.59 9.41 7.24
C THR A 87 1.16 8.97 7.55
N SER A 88 0.28 9.91 7.92
CA SER A 88 -1.15 9.62 8.10
C SER A 88 -1.81 9.08 6.83
N ASP A 89 -1.43 9.57 5.65
CA ASP A 89 -1.98 9.07 4.37
C ASP A 89 -1.64 7.58 4.18
N TYR A 90 -0.40 7.19 4.51
CA TYR A 90 0.02 5.79 4.48
C TYR A 90 -0.66 4.94 5.57
N LEU A 91 -0.75 5.45 6.80
CA LEU A 91 -1.46 4.76 7.89
C LEU A 91 -2.92 4.49 7.54
N ASP A 92 -3.59 5.46 6.91
CA ASP A 92 -4.95 5.26 6.41
C ASP A 92 -4.98 4.22 5.29
N ALA A 93 -3.93 4.11 4.47
CA ALA A 93 -3.83 3.12 3.41
C ALA A 93 -3.76 1.67 3.96
N ILE A 94 -3.17 1.48 5.14
CA ILE A 94 -3.03 0.18 5.79
C ILE A 94 -4.05 -0.10 6.91
N ILE A 95 -5.07 0.75 7.07
CA ILE A 95 -6.02 0.67 8.19
C ILE A 95 -6.71 -0.70 8.35
N ASN A 96 -6.90 -1.44 7.26
CA ASN A 96 -7.52 -2.76 7.26
C ASN A 96 -6.60 -3.88 7.81
N LYS A 97 -5.28 -3.64 7.88
CA LYS A 97 -4.30 -4.47 8.57
C LYS A 97 -4.23 -4.05 10.04
N VAL A 98 -5.34 -4.22 10.75
CA VAL A 98 -5.57 -3.64 12.10
C VAL A 98 -4.42 -3.89 13.09
N TRP A 99 -3.85 -5.10 13.11
CA TRP A 99 -2.75 -5.44 14.02
C TRP A 99 -1.48 -4.64 13.70
N VAL A 100 -1.13 -4.56 12.42
CA VAL A 100 0.02 -3.79 11.93
C VAL A 100 -0.18 -2.29 12.20
N TRP A 101 -1.33 -1.76 11.76
CA TRP A 101 -1.69 -0.35 11.93
C TRP A 101 -1.65 0.09 13.40
N LEU A 102 -2.21 -0.72 14.31
CA LEU A 102 -2.24 -0.40 15.74
C LEU A 102 -0.83 -0.31 16.32
N ASN A 103 0.04 -1.27 15.99
CA ASN A 103 1.40 -1.30 16.53
C ASN A 103 2.24 -0.11 16.04
N ILE A 104 2.13 0.25 14.75
CA ILE A 104 2.80 1.44 14.23
C ILE A 104 2.26 2.70 14.93
N LYS A 105 0.94 2.87 14.99
CA LYS A 105 0.30 4.04 15.61
C LYS A 105 0.69 4.23 17.08
N LEU A 106 0.83 3.13 17.83
CA LEU A 106 1.27 3.18 19.22
C LEU A 106 2.75 3.57 19.35
N GLU A 107 3.59 3.08 18.46
CA GLU A 107 5.02 3.37 18.45
C GLU A 107 5.34 4.79 18.02
N THR A 108 4.54 5.35 17.11
CA THR A 108 4.77 6.65 16.48
C THR A 108 3.95 7.77 17.12
N LYS A 109 3.17 7.48 18.17
CA LYS A 109 2.24 8.43 18.81
C LYS A 109 2.85 9.80 19.13
N ASN A 110 4.13 9.83 19.48
CA ASN A 110 4.86 11.05 19.84
C ASN A 110 6.15 11.24 19.01
N LYS A 111 6.24 10.62 17.84
CA LYS A 111 7.41 10.68 16.96
C LYS A 111 6.97 11.03 15.55
N ASP A 112 7.58 12.06 15.00
CA ASP A 112 7.50 12.30 13.57
C ASP A 112 8.36 11.25 12.88
N ILE A 113 7.69 10.37 12.13
CA ILE A 113 8.34 9.38 11.28
C ILE A 113 7.98 9.67 9.84
N THR A 114 8.89 9.32 8.93
CA THR A 114 8.70 9.37 7.49
C THR A 114 7.75 8.27 7.02
N ILE A 115 7.24 8.41 5.78
CA ILE A 115 6.45 7.36 5.13
C ILE A 115 7.28 6.09 4.94
N GLU A 116 8.58 6.22 4.67
CA GLU A 116 9.52 5.11 4.50
C GLU A 116 9.67 4.31 5.80
N GLU A 117 9.92 5.00 6.93
CA GLU A 117 9.96 4.35 8.25
C GLU A 117 8.64 3.67 8.61
N ALA A 118 7.50 4.25 8.21
CA ALA A 118 6.20 3.63 8.42
C ALA A 118 6.02 2.35 7.60
N MET A 119 6.50 2.33 6.35
CA MET A 119 6.48 1.15 5.48
C MET A 119 7.34 0.02 6.04
N GLU A 120 8.57 0.33 6.47
CA GLU A 120 9.47 -0.63 7.10
C GLU A 120 8.86 -1.23 8.38
N ALA A 121 8.29 -0.39 9.24
CA ALA A 121 7.59 -0.84 10.44
C ALA A 121 6.41 -1.75 10.08
N ALA A 122 5.68 -1.44 9.01
CA ALA A 122 4.55 -2.24 8.57
C ALA A 122 4.96 -3.65 8.13
N GLU A 123 6.04 -3.77 7.35
CA GLU A 123 6.59 -5.06 6.92
C GLU A 123 7.10 -5.88 8.11
N PHE A 124 7.81 -5.23 9.04
CA PHE A 124 8.26 -5.87 10.27
C PHE A 124 7.09 -6.43 11.08
N TYR A 125 6.05 -5.64 11.27
CA TYR A 125 4.89 -6.03 12.05
C TYR A 125 4.07 -7.13 11.36
N ASP A 126 3.83 -7.05 10.05
CA ASP A 126 3.11 -8.11 9.32
C ASP A 126 3.84 -9.47 9.44
N LYS A 127 5.17 -9.46 9.29
CA LYS A 127 6.02 -10.65 9.49
C LYS A 127 5.93 -11.17 10.93
N LEU A 128 6.01 -10.29 11.92
CA LEU A 128 5.93 -10.66 13.33
C LEU A 128 4.56 -11.29 13.67
N GLU A 129 3.46 -10.80 13.11
CA GLU A 129 2.14 -11.41 13.31
C GLU A 129 2.10 -12.86 12.80
N VAL A 130 2.66 -13.10 11.61
CA VAL A 130 2.75 -14.45 11.01
C VAL A 130 3.59 -15.38 11.89
N GLU A 131 4.77 -14.95 12.33
CA GLU A 131 5.63 -15.75 13.19
C GLU A 131 4.96 -16.09 14.54
N LEU A 132 4.26 -15.14 15.14
CA LEU A 132 3.52 -15.36 16.39
C LEU A 132 2.37 -16.36 16.21
N ARG A 133 1.66 -16.31 15.08
CA ARG A 133 0.59 -17.28 14.76
C ARG A 133 1.15 -18.70 14.62
N ILE A 134 2.24 -18.88 13.87
CA ILE A 134 2.89 -20.19 13.68
C ILE A 134 3.34 -20.78 15.03
N LYS A 135 4.01 -19.97 15.87
CA LYS A 135 4.46 -20.39 17.20
C LYS A 135 3.31 -20.75 18.15
N THR A 136 2.15 -20.13 17.98
CA THR A 136 0.95 -20.42 18.77
C THR A 136 0.22 -21.66 18.25
N GLN A 137 0.20 -21.91 16.94
CA GLN A 137 -0.42 -23.11 16.35
C GLN A 137 0.39 -24.38 16.62
N ASN A 138 1.72 -24.28 16.63
CA ASN A 138 2.59 -25.42 16.96
C ASN A 138 2.63 -25.76 18.45
N ASN A 139 2.07 -24.90 19.31
CA ASN A 139 1.89 -25.17 20.73
C ASN A 139 0.41 -25.43 21.01
N ASN A 140 0.02 -26.70 21.19
CA ASN A 140 -1.35 -27.10 21.56
C ASN A 140 -1.88 -26.52 22.89
N ASN A 141 -1.11 -25.66 23.57
CA ASN A 141 -1.56 -24.91 24.72
C ASN A 141 -1.81 -23.46 24.30
N GLY A 142 -3.08 -23.12 24.07
CA GLY A 142 -3.51 -21.79 23.68
C GLY A 142 -2.88 -20.69 24.55
N PHE A 143 -2.07 -19.83 23.94
CA PHE A 143 -1.45 -18.72 24.66
C PHE A 143 -2.49 -17.62 24.93
N PRO A 144 -2.74 -17.24 26.20
CA PRO A 144 -3.68 -16.18 26.50
C PRO A 144 -3.15 -14.84 25.97
N LYS A 145 -4.04 -14.04 25.35
CA LYS A 145 -3.73 -12.73 24.73
C LYS A 145 -2.86 -11.81 25.60
N ASN A 146 -2.97 -11.88 26.93
CA ASN A 146 -2.16 -11.10 27.87
C ASN A 146 -0.65 -11.45 27.89
N LYS A 147 -0.25 -12.67 27.52
CA LYS A 147 1.17 -13.03 27.40
C LYS A 147 1.81 -12.49 26.12
N ILE A 148 1.02 -12.29 25.06
CA ILE A 148 1.50 -11.74 23.77
C ILE A 148 2.00 -10.30 23.97
N TYR A 149 1.28 -9.49 24.75
CA TYR A 149 1.70 -8.12 25.10
C TYR A 149 3.02 -8.10 25.89
N LYS A 150 3.24 -9.04 26.82
CA LYS A 150 4.53 -9.16 27.53
C LYS A 150 5.68 -9.59 26.61
N ILE A 151 5.42 -10.50 25.67
CA ILE A 151 6.41 -10.94 24.67
C ILE A 151 6.77 -9.80 23.72
N LEU A 152 5.80 -8.98 23.30
CA LEU A 152 6.03 -7.78 22.48
C LEU A 152 6.95 -6.76 23.17
N ILE A 153 6.72 -6.51 24.47
CA ILE A 153 7.59 -5.63 25.26
C ILE A 153 9.01 -6.22 25.36
N LEU A 154 9.14 -7.53 25.57
CA LEU A 154 10.44 -8.21 25.63
C LEU A 154 11.20 -8.20 24.30
N ILE A 155 10.51 -8.41 23.16
CA ILE A 155 11.12 -8.34 21.82
C ILE A 155 11.58 -6.91 21.52
N LYS A 156 10.80 -5.89 21.90
CA LYS A 156 11.21 -4.49 21.77
C LYS A 156 12.47 -4.17 22.58
N ILE A 157 12.54 -4.63 23.82
CA ILE A 157 13.74 -4.45 24.68
C ILE A 157 14.94 -5.17 24.05
N LEU A 158 14.75 -6.39 23.53
CA LEU A 158 15.84 -7.16 22.93
C LEU A 158 16.40 -6.50 21.66
N ASN A 159 15.53 -6.03 20.76
CA ASN A 159 15.94 -5.36 19.53
C ASN A 159 16.63 -4.02 19.83
N LEU A 160 16.13 -3.26 20.80
CA LEU A 160 16.76 -2.01 21.24
C LEU A 160 18.19 -2.24 21.77
N ILE A 161 18.40 -3.32 22.52
CA ILE A 161 19.73 -3.70 23.05
C ILE A 161 20.66 -4.12 21.91
N ILE A 162 20.18 -4.85 20.92
CA ILE A 162 20.99 -5.30 19.77
C ILE A 162 21.42 -4.12 18.88
N THR A 163 20.60 -3.08 18.73
CA THR A 163 20.95 -1.90 17.93
C THR A 163 21.96 -0.95 18.60
N ILE A 164 22.18 -1.08 19.91
CA ILE A 164 23.08 -0.21 20.70
C ILE A 164 24.49 -0.81 20.87
N ILE A 165 24.69 -2.11 20.56
CA ILE A 165 25.98 -2.83 20.63
C ILE A 165 26.61 -2.90 19.25
#